data_AF-A0A6N9SPB5-F1
#
_entry.id   AF-A0A6N9SPB5-F1
#
_cell.length_a   1.000
_cell.length_b   1.000
_cell.length_c   1.000
_cell.angle_alpha   90.00
_cell.angle_beta   90.00
_cell.angle_gamma   90.00
#
_symmetry.space_group_name_H-M   'P 1'
#
loop_
_entity.id
_entity.type
_entity.pdbx_description
1 polymer ?
#
loop_
_entity_poly.entity_id
_entity_poly.type
_entity_poly.pdbx_seq_one_letter_code
_entity_poly.pdbx_strand_id
1 'polypeptide(L)'
;MPMKPRTPPMAEPHRFHLHLTVQRASRSSLQPSEGQIRQWLRHALRRSAMITVRLVDRPEGRSLNQTFRHKDYPTNVLTFPYPDENPRASTRLHGDLVLCAPVIKAEARLQHKPLLNHYAHLLIHGILHLQGYDHENETEATLMETLEIDLLTQLSIPNPYLDCPAHG
;
A
#
# COMPACT_ATOMS: atom_id res chain seq x y z
N MET A 1 -27.06 -41.55 13.24
CA MET A 1 -26.84 -40.72 12.05
C MET A 1 -25.43 -40.14 12.15
N PRO A 2 -24.42 -40.63 11.41
CA PRO A 2 -23.07 -40.06 11.49
C PRO A 2 -23.06 -38.70 10.76
N MET A 3 -22.73 -37.63 11.49
CA MET A 3 -22.51 -36.31 10.90
C MET A 3 -21.25 -36.39 10.02
N LYS A 4 -21.41 -36.13 8.72
CA LYS A 4 -20.26 -35.94 7.82
C LYS A 4 -19.41 -34.78 8.33
N PRO A 5 -18.06 -34.90 8.36
CA PRO A 5 -17.20 -33.77 8.66
C PRO A 5 -17.42 -32.69 7.60
N ARG A 6 -17.74 -31.47 8.03
CA ARG A 6 -17.82 -30.32 7.15
C ARG A 6 -16.40 -29.94 6.77
N THR A 7 -16.03 -30.18 5.52
CA THR A 7 -14.85 -29.58 4.90
C THR A 7 -14.94 -28.06 5.10
N PRO A 8 -13.92 -27.38 5.64
CA PRO A 8 -13.91 -25.93 5.67
C PRO A 8 -13.94 -25.42 4.23
N PRO A 9 -14.65 -24.32 3.93
CA PRO A 9 -14.63 -23.74 2.59
C PRO A 9 -13.19 -23.35 2.26
N MET A 10 -12.66 -23.86 1.14
CA MET A 10 -11.43 -23.37 0.54
C MET A 10 -11.60 -21.85 0.35
N ALA A 11 -10.66 -21.05 0.87
CA ALA A 11 -10.68 -19.59 0.71
C ALA A 11 -10.81 -19.25 -0.78
N GLU A 12 -11.87 -18.52 -1.16
CA GLU A 12 -12.08 -18.14 -2.56
C GLU A 12 -10.93 -17.23 -3.01
N PRO A 13 -10.17 -17.61 -4.06
CA PRO A 13 -9.06 -16.79 -4.52
C PRO A 13 -9.60 -15.48 -5.10
N HIS A 14 -9.28 -14.39 -4.40
CA HIS A 14 -9.42 -12.99 -4.83
C HIS A 14 -10.85 -12.54 -5.22
N ARG A 15 -11.69 -12.40 -4.20
CA ARG A 15 -13.04 -11.81 -4.26
C ARG A 15 -13.13 -10.44 -4.97
N PHE A 16 -12.01 -9.73 -5.13
CA PHE A 16 -11.97 -8.37 -5.67
C PHE A 16 -11.10 -8.27 -6.93
N HIS A 17 -11.63 -7.60 -7.96
CA HIS A 17 -10.92 -7.34 -9.19
C HIS A 17 -10.02 -6.10 -9.04
N LEU A 18 -8.76 -6.22 -9.44
CA LEU A 18 -7.81 -5.11 -9.49
C LEU A 18 -7.43 -4.81 -10.94
N HIS A 19 -7.82 -3.63 -11.41
CA HIS A 19 -7.22 -3.02 -12.59
C HIS A 19 -6.03 -2.16 -12.13
N LEU A 20 -4.82 -2.58 -12.50
CA LEU A 20 -3.58 -1.93 -12.07
C LEU A 20 -2.86 -1.36 -13.29
N THR A 21 -2.51 -0.09 -13.22
CA THR A 21 -1.54 0.55 -14.13
C THR A 21 -0.30 0.92 -13.34
N VAL A 22 0.89 0.53 -13.81
CA VAL A 22 2.16 0.94 -13.18
C VAL A 22 2.89 1.91 -14.10
N GLN A 23 3.15 3.12 -13.59
CA GLN A 23 3.90 4.15 -14.28
C GLN A 23 5.26 4.35 -13.61
N ARG A 24 6.34 4.40 -14.40
CA ARG A 24 7.70 4.59 -13.89
C ARG A 24 8.30 5.86 -14.48
N ALA A 25 8.41 6.88 -13.64
CA ALA A 25 9.09 8.14 -13.93
C ALA A 25 10.38 8.32 -13.09
N SER A 26 10.73 7.33 -12.26
CA SER A 26 11.96 7.33 -11.46
C SER A 26 13.08 6.53 -12.12
N ARG A 27 14.31 7.05 -12.01
CA ARG A 27 15.54 6.32 -12.38
C ARG A 27 16.17 5.53 -11.22
N SER A 28 15.55 5.52 -10.03
CA SER A 28 16.07 4.77 -8.88
C SER A 28 16.11 3.28 -9.18
N SER A 29 17.25 2.64 -8.87
CA SER A 29 17.38 1.18 -8.97
C SER A 29 16.54 0.45 -7.91
N LEU A 30 16.26 -0.83 -8.15
CA LEU A 30 15.59 -1.76 -7.23
C LEU A 30 14.13 -1.38 -6.87
N GLN A 31 13.38 -0.90 -7.86
CA GLN A 31 11.92 -0.73 -7.75
C GLN A 31 11.21 -2.10 -7.81
N PRO A 32 10.05 -2.27 -7.15
CA PRO A 32 9.30 -3.51 -7.22
C PRO A 32 8.78 -3.78 -8.63
N SER A 33 8.68 -5.06 -9.00
CA SER A 33 8.05 -5.48 -10.27
C SER A 33 6.54 -5.24 -10.24
N GLU A 34 5.89 -5.20 -11.42
CA GLU A 34 4.43 -5.11 -11.46
C GLU A 34 3.75 -6.30 -10.77
N GLY A 35 4.32 -7.51 -10.87
CA GLY A 35 3.80 -8.69 -10.19
C GLY A 35 3.81 -8.55 -8.67
N GLN A 36 4.89 -7.99 -8.10
CA GLN A 36 4.98 -7.69 -6.67
C GLN A 36 3.96 -6.65 -6.25
N ILE A 37 3.88 -5.53 -6.98
CA ILE A 37 2.88 -4.47 -6.72
C ILE A 37 1.47 -5.08 -6.74
N ARG A 38 1.13 -5.82 -7.80
CA ARG A 38 -0.18 -6.46 -7.95
C ARG A 38 -0.49 -7.42 -6.79
N GLN A 39 0.48 -8.22 -6.37
CA GLN A 39 0.33 -9.13 -5.25
C GLN A 39 -0.01 -8.38 -3.96
N TRP A 40 0.79 -7.37 -3.60
CA TRP A 40 0.62 -6.61 -2.37
C TRP A 40 -0.70 -5.83 -2.35
N LEU A 41 -1.05 -5.15 -3.46
CA LEU A 41 -2.32 -4.45 -3.55
C LEU A 41 -3.50 -5.41 -3.43
N ARG A 42 -3.51 -6.53 -4.18
CA ARG A 42 -4.59 -7.54 -4.09
C ARG A 42 -4.77 -8.09 -2.69
N HIS A 43 -3.69 -8.18 -1.92
CA HIS A 43 -3.71 -8.68 -0.57
C HIS A 43 -4.45 -7.73 0.39
N ALA A 44 -4.30 -6.41 0.19
CA ALA A 44 -4.93 -5.39 1.02
C ALA A 44 -6.37 -4.99 0.60
N LEU A 45 -6.83 -5.43 -0.59
CA LEU A 45 -8.13 -5.03 -1.13
C LEU A 45 -9.32 -5.69 -0.42
N ARG A 46 -10.30 -4.86 -0.07
CA ARG A 46 -11.61 -5.21 0.50
C ARG A 46 -12.77 -4.85 -0.43
N ARG A 47 -12.46 -4.25 -1.58
CA ARG A 47 -13.37 -3.87 -2.68
C ARG A 47 -12.63 -3.98 -4.01
N SER A 48 -13.35 -4.14 -5.11
CA SER A 48 -12.72 -4.03 -6.44
C SER A 48 -12.13 -2.64 -6.63
N ALA A 49 -11.03 -2.52 -7.36
CA ALA A 49 -10.33 -1.25 -7.50
C ALA A 49 -9.73 -1.04 -8.90
N MET A 50 -9.57 0.22 -9.27
CA MET A 50 -8.77 0.70 -10.40
C MET A 50 -7.71 1.65 -9.86
N ILE A 51 -6.46 1.20 -9.83
CA ILE A 51 -5.37 1.88 -9.15
C ILE A 51 -4.24 2.17 -10.15
N THR A 52 -3.74 3.40 -10.16
CA THR A 52 -2.44 3.71 -10.75
C THR A 52 -1.38 3.72 -9.65
N VAL A 53 -0.29 2.99 -9.84
CA VAL A 53 0.91 3.14 -9.02
C VAL A 53 1.95 3.89 -9.84
N ARG A 54 2.37 5.06 -9.37
CA ARG A 54 3.34 5.91 -10.04
C ARG A 54 4.62 6.04 -9.23
N LEU A 55 5.73 5.61 -9.79
CA LEU A 55 7.05 5.68 -9.16
C LEU A 55 7.79 6.90 -9.69
N VAL A 56 8.12 7.86 -8.82
CA VAL A 56 8.67 9.17 -9.19
C VAL A 56 9.99 9.48 -8.48
N ASP A 57 10.72 10.46 -9.00
CA ASP A 57 11.90 11.03 -8.33
C ASP A 57 11.52 12.22 -7.43
N ARG A 58 12.48 12.68 -6.62
CA ARG A 58 12.30 13.76 -5.62
C ARG A 58 11.68 15.05 -6.18
N PRO A 59 12.03 15.56 -7.38
CA PRO A 59 11.46 16.81 -7.87
C PRO A 59 9.94 16.73 -8.06
N GLU A 60 9.46 15.65 -8.70
CA GLU A 60 8.03 15.43 -8.92
C GLU A 60 7.31 15.13 -7.60
N GLY A 61 7.88 14.27 -6.75
CA GLY A 61 7.31 13.97 -5.43
C GLY A 61 7.16 15.22 -4.55
N ARG A 62 8.15 16.13 -4.56
CA ARG A 62 8.10 17.42 -3.87
C ARG A 62 7.03 18.34 -4.47
N SER A 63 6.99 18.47 -5.79
CA SER A 63 6.01 19.30 -6.49
C SER A 63 4.57 18.87 -6.18
N LEU A 64 4.29 17.56 -6.21
CA LEU A 64 2.97 17.02 -5.85
C LEU A 64 2.64 17.26 -4.38
N ASN A 65 3.58 17.01 -3.46
CA ASN A 65 3.35 17.22 -2.03
C ASN A 65 3.10 18.71 -1.71
N GLN A 66 3.81 19.62 -2.38
CA GLN A 66 3.60 21.05 -2.25
C GLN A 66 2.23 21.47 -2.80
N THR A 67 1.85 20.96 -3.99
CA THR A 67 0.61 21.36 -4.66
C THR A 67 -0.63 20.88 -3.92
N PHE A 68 -0.63 19.61 -3.46
CA PHE A 68 -1.82 18.97 -2.91
C PHE A 68 -1.86 18.89 -1.38
N ARG A 69 -0.70 19.03 -0.70
CA ARG A 69 -0.60 18.95 0.77
C ARG A 69 0.06 20.18 1.39
N HIS A 70 0.43 21.19 0.59
CA HIS A 70 1.11 22.41 1.03
C HIS A 70 2.42 22.15 1.79
N LYS A 71 3.10 21.04 1.48
CA LYS A 71 4.35 20.61 2.12
C LYS A 71 5.52 20.64 1.12
N ASP A 72 6.49 21.52 1.36
CA ASP A 72 7.60 21.76 0.44
C ASP A 72 8.80 20.79 0.63
N TYR A 73 8.51 19.49 0.61
CA TYR A 73 9.52 18.44 0.62
C TYR A 73 8.99 17.17 -0.07
N PRO A 74 9.86 16.31 -0.65
CA PRO A 74 9.41 15.04 -1.20
C PRO A 74 9.05 14.07 -0.07
N THR A 75 7.83 13.52 -0.11
CA THR A 75 7.39 12.46 0.82
C THR A 75 7.56 11.07 0.20
N ASN A 76 7.45 10.01 0.99
CA ASN A 76 7.60 8.63 0.55
C ASN A 76 6.41 8.14 -0.30
N VAL A 77 5.17 8.39 0.13
CA VAL A 77 3.94 8.04 -0.57
C VAL A 77 2.91 9.18 -0.49
N LEU A 78 2.18 9.38 -1.58
CA LEU A 78 0.99 10.21 -1.66
C LEU A 78 -0.16 9.37 -2.21
N THR A 79 -1.31 9.50 -1.56
CA THR A 79 -2.55 8.82 -1.95
C THR A 79 -3.55 9.85 -2.48
N PHE A 80 -4.07 9.60 -3.68
CA PHE A 80 -5.06 10.44 -4.36
C PHE A 80 -6.33 9.63 -4.65
N PRO A 81 -7.33 9.66 -3.75
CA PRO A 81 -8.62 9.04 -4.01
C PRO A 81 -9.40 9.82 -5.06
N TYR A 82 -10.05 9.12 -5.97
CA TYR A 82 -11.01 9.69 -6.91
C TYR A 82 -12.41 9.33 -6.42
N PRO A 83 -13.14 10.29 -5.83
CA PRO A 83 -14.50 10.03 -5.37
C PRO A 83 -15.39 9.75 -6.57
N ASP A 84 -16.22 8.71 -6.46
CA ASP A 84 -17.25 8.45 -7.46
C ASP A 84 -18.32 9.54 -7.42
N GLU A 85 -18.78 9.97 -8.59
CA GLU A 85 -19.88 10.94 -8.73
C GLU A 85 -21.18 10.42 -8.11
N ASN A 86 -21.33 9.09 -7.99
CA ASN A 86 -22.45 8.45 -7.30
C ASN A 86 -21.96 7.36 -6.33
N PRO A 87 -21.73 7.72 -5.05
CA PRO A 87 -21.27 6.80 -4.00
C PRO A 87 -22.22 5.62 -3.74
N ARG A 88 -23.51 5.74 -4.11
CA ARG A 88 -24.50 4.66 -3.96
C ARG A 88 -24.47 3.65 -5.11
N ALA A 89 -23.91 4.03 -6.26
CA ALA A 89 -23.85 3.18 -7.45
C ALA A 89 -22.48 2.52 -7.64
N SER A 90 -21.40 3.17 -7.20
CA SER A 90 -20.06 2.62 -7.39
C SER A 90 -19.61 1.74 -6.24
N THR A 91 -19.31 0.50 -6.58
CA THR A 91 -18.72 -0.49 -5.67
C THR A 91 -17.18 -0.52 -5.76
N ARG A 92 -16.59 0.24 -6.69
CA ARG A 92 -15.16 0.17 -7.03
C ARG A 92 -14.39 1.38 -6.47
N LEU A 93 -13.17 1.15 -5.98
CA LEU A 93 -12.25 2.21 -5.57
C LEU A 93 -11.46 2.72 -6.77
N HIS A 94 -11.27 4.02 -6.85
CA HIS A 94 -10.49 4.69 -7.87
C HIS A 94 -9.45 5.59 -7.23
N GLY A 95 -8.21 5.54 -7.70
CA GLY A 95 -7.20 6.46 -7.20
C GLY A 95 -5.78 6.13 -7.62
N ASP A 96 -4.89 7.04 -7.27
CA ASP A 96 -3.47 6.95 -7.58
C ASP A 96 -2.65 6.87 -6.29
N LEU A 97 -1.65 5.99 -6.31
CA LEU A 97 -0.59 5.91 -5.31
C LEU A 97 0.71 6.39 -5.96
N VAL A 98 1.23 7.52 -5.50
CA VAL A 98 2.49 8.09 -6.00
C VAL A 98 3.59 7.86 -4.97
N LEU A 99 4.62 7.11 -5.35
CA LEU A 99 5.73 6.71 -4.48
C LEU A 99 7.04 7.33 -4.95
N CYS A 100 7.73 8.03 -4.04
CA CYS A 100 9.02 8.65 -4.34
C CYS A 100 10.17 7.66 -4.07
N ALA A 101 10.61 6.95 -5.10
CA ALA A 101 11.56 5.85 -4.97
C ALA A 101 12.89 6.24 -4.25
N PRO A 102 13.51 7.41 -4.50
CA PRO A 102 14.71 7.83 -3.77
C PRO A 102 14.49 8.18 -2.30
N VAL A 103 13.26 8.52 -1.88
CA VAL A 103 12.93 8.76 -0.47
C VAL A 103 12.75 7.43 0.24
N ILE A 104 11.95 6.53 -0.34
CA ILE A 104 11.73 5.17 0.15
C ILE A 104 13.06 4.43 0.33
N LYS A 105 13.97 4.54 -0.66
CA LYS A 105 15.30 3.93 -0.57
C LYS A 105 16.15 4.49 0.58
N ALA A 106 16.05 5.79 0.85
CA ALA A 106 16.78 6.41 1.94
C ALA A 106 16.20 5.99 3.31
N GLU A 107 14.87 5.96 3.44
CA GLU A 107 14.17 5.49 4.64
C GLU A 107 14.46 4.03 4.95
N ALA A 108 14.35 3.15 3.95
CA ALA A 108 14.64 1.73 4.10
C ALA A 108 16.07 1.50 4.62
N ARG A 109 17.05 2.25 4.09
CA ARG A 109 18.43 2.20 4.57
C ARG A 109 18.57 2.71 6.00
N LEU A 110 17.95 3.83 6.33
CA LEU A 110 18.04 4.44 7.67
C LEU A 110 17.40 3.54 8.75
N GLN A 111 16.31 2.88 8.41
CA GLN A 111 15.54 2.01 9.29
C GLN A 111 16.00 0.54 9.23
N HIS A 112 17.08 0.25 8.51
CA HIS A 112 17.60 -1.11 8.29
C HIS A 112 16.55 -2.11 7.76
N LYS A 113 15.61 -1.63 6.95
CA LYS A 113 14.56 -2.44 6.34
C LYS A 113 14.98 -2.93 4.95
N PRO A 114 14.67 -4.18 4.57
CA PRO A 114 14.75 -4.59 3.18
C PRO A 114 13.90 -3.66 2.30
N LEU A 115 14.49 -3.14 1.22
CA LEU A 115 13.86 -2.11 0.39
C LEU A 115 12.47 -2.53 -0.13
N LEU A 116 12.33 -3.78 -0.60
CA LEU A 116 11.06 -4.31 -1.10
C LEU A 116 10.00 -4.43 0.00
N ASN A 117 10.39 -4.70 1.25
CA ASN A 117 9.47 -4.74 2.38
C ASN A 117 8.93 -3.33 2.68
N HIS A 118 9.78 -2.31 2.58
CA HIS A 118 9.36 -0.91 2.75
C HIS A 118 8.40 -0.47 1.63
N TYR A 119 8.63 -0.89 0.38
CA TYR A 119 7.66 -0.67 -0.70
C TYR A 119 6.32 -1.37 -0.45
N ALA A 120 6.35 -2.62 0.00
CA ALA A 120 5.13 -3.37 0.30
C ALA A 120 4.32 -2.68 1.41
N HIS A 121 5.00 -2.25 2.48
CA HIS A 121 4.39 -1.49 3.57
C HIS A 121 3.69 -0.23 3.05
N LEU A 122 4.39 0.63 2.29
CA LEU A 122 3.82 1.88 1.79
C LEU A 122 2.68 1.68 0.78
N LEU A 123 2.71 0.62 -0.02
CA LEU A 123 1.62 0.29 -0.93
C LEU A 123 0.38 -0.23 -0.19
N ILE A 124 0.57 -1.05 0.85
CA ILE A 124 -0.53 -1.51 1.71
C ILE A 124 -1.12 -0.32 2.46
N HIS A 125 -0.28 0.52 3.07
CA HIS A 125 -0.66 1.77 3.72
C HIS A 125 -1.49 2.66 2.78
N GLY A 126 -1.01 2.88 1.55
CA GLY A 126 -1.73 3.66 0.54
C GLY A 126 -3.10 3.08 0.17
N ILE A 127 -3.22 1.75 0.04
CA ILE A 127 -4.50 1.08 -0.22
C ILE A 127 -5.46 1.20 0.97
N LEU A 128 -4.97 1.09 2.19
CA LEU A 128 -5.80 1.28 3.38
C LEU A 128 -6.35 2.72 3.43
N HIS A 129 -5.54 3.72 3.14
CA HIS A 129 -5.99 5.11 2.96
C HIS A 129 -7.07 5.24 1.88
N LEU A 130 -6.89 4.63 0.71
CA LEU A 130 -7.91 4.64 -0.34
C LEU A 130 -9.22 3.97 0.07
N GLN A 131 -9.18 3.07 1.05
CA GLN A 131 -10.33 2.38 1.60
C GLN A 131 -11.02 3.14 2.74
N GLY A 132 -10.50 4.32 3.12
CA GLY A 132 -11.04 5.16 4.18
C GLY A 132 -10.55 4.81 5.58
N TYR A 133 -9.48 4.01 5.70
CA TYR A 133 -8.75 3.91 6.96
C TYR A 133 -7.84 5.12 7.08
N ASP A 134 -7.83 5.76 8.24
CA ASP A 134 -6.96 6.90 8.53
C ASP A 134 -6.20 6.64 9.84
N HIS A 135 -5.33 7.57 10.20
CA HIS A 135 -4.53 7.54 11.42
C HIS A 135 -4.45 8.95 12.04
N GLU A 136 -5.52 9.74 11.96
CA GLU A 136 -5.56 11.10 12.52
C GLU A 136 -5.61 11.10 14.05
N ASN A 137 -6.25 10.08 14.65
CA ASN A 137 -6.27 9.88 16.09
C ASN A 137 -5.68 8.51 16.49
N GLU A 138 -5.38 8.34 17.78
CA GLU A 138 -4.72 7.14 18.31
C GLU A 138 -5.51 5.85 18.08
N THR A 139 -6.84 5.91 18.13
CA THR A 139 -7.68 4.72 17.95
C THR A 139 -7.68 4.27 16.50
N GLU A 140 -7.81 5.21 15.57
CA GLU A 140 -7.71 4.97 14.13
C GLU A 140 -6.31 4.50 13.74
N ALA A 141 -5.27 5.14 14.26
CA ALA A 141 -3.89 4.73 14.05
C ALA A 141 -3.66 3.28 14.50
N THR A 142 -4.06 2.95 15.73
CA THR A 142 -3.91 1.58 16.26
C THR A 142 -4.63 0.54 15.38
N LEU A 143 -5.85 0.87 14.92
CA LEU A 143 -6.60 -0.01 14.03
C LEU A 143 -5.88 -0.21 12.69
N MET A 144 -5.42 0.88 12.07
CA MET A 144 -4.74 0.85 10.77
C MET A 144 -3.40 0.12 10.86
N GLU A 145 -2.60 0.40 11.89
CA GLU A 145 -1.31 -0.27 12.15
C GLU A 145 -1.50 -1.78 12.34
N THR A 146 -2.52 -2.19 13.10
CA THR A 146 -2.85 -3.62 13.28
C THR A 146 -3.15 -4.29 11.94
N LEU A 147 -3.94 -3.65 11.09
CA LEU A 147 -4.25 -4.16 9.76
C LEU A 147 -3.02 -4.24 8.85
N GLU A 148 -2.14 -3.26 8.90
CA GLU A 148 -0.88 -3.28 8.15
C GLU A 148 0.01 -4.44 8.58
N ILE A 149 0.16 -4.66 9.89
CA ILE A 149 0.95 -5.76 10.45
C ILE A 149 0.39 -7.10 10.00
N ASP A 150 -0.93 -7.30 10.10
CA ASP A 150 -1.59 -8.55 9.72
C ASP A 150 -1.40 -8.85 8.23
N LEU A 151 -1.56 -7.85 7.37
CA LEU A 151 -1.40 -7.97 5.92
C LEU A 151 0.06 -8.23 5.51
N LEU A 152 1.02 -7.57 6.16
CA LEU A 152 2.44 -7.79 5.89
C LEU A 152 2.89 -9.17 6.38
N THR A 153 2.41 -9.61 7.55
CA THR A 153 2.73 -10.93 8.12
C THR A 153 2.28 -12.06 7.20
N GLN A 154 1.10 -11.95 6.60
CA GLN A 154 0.59 -12.91 5.61
C GLN A 154 1.44 -12.97 4.33
N LEU A 155 2.19 -11.91 4.02
CA LEU A 155 3.16 -11.85 2.94
C LEU A 155 4.58 -12.28 3.39
N SER A 156 4.73 -12.78 4.61
CA SER A 156 6.03 -13.08 5.25
C SER A 156 6.96 -11.87 5.32
N ILE A 157 6.37 -10.67 5.47
CA ILE A 157 7.09 -9.42 5.68
C ILE A 157 7.00 -9.08 7.18
N PRO A 158 8.14 -8.80 7.86
CA PRO A 158 8.14 -8.46 9.28
C PRO A 158 7.33 -7.20 9.60
N ASN A 159 6.92 -7.08 10.86
CA ASN A 159 6.24 -5.90 11.38
C ASN A 159 7.06 -4.62 11.08
N PRO A 160 6.50 -3.63 10.35
CA PRO A 160 7.22 -2.44 9.94
C PRO A 160 7.42 -1.43 11.08
N TYR A 161 6.74 -1.58 12.21
CA TYR A 161 6.85 -0.70 13.39
C TYR A 161 7.91 -1.17 14.39
N LEU A 162 8.51 -2.33 14.15
CA LEU A 162 9.66 -2.81 14.91
C LEU A 162 10.93 -2.50 14.13
N ASP A 163 11.97 -2.07 14.85
CA ASP A 163 13.31 -2.00 14.26
C ASP A 163 13.70 -3.40 13.78
N CYS A 164 14.26 -3.48 12.57
CA CYS A 164 14.82 -4.73 12.10
C CYS A 164 15.98 -5.09 13.05
N PRO A 165 15.96 -6.25 13.74
CA PRO A 165 17.05 -6.61 14.63
C PRO A 165 18.35 -6.61 13.82
N ALA A 166 19.35 -5.88 14.29
CA ALA A 166 20.67 -5.92 13.68
C ALA A 166 21.16 -7.37 13.72
N HIS A 167 21.18 -8.02 12.56
CA HIS A 167 21.85 -9.29 12.41
C HIS A 167 23.36 -9.00 12.54
N GLY A 168 23.90 -9.21 13.73
CA GLY A 168 25.34 -9.27 14.00
C GLY A 168 25.97 -10.53 13.41
#